data_AF-A0A3E0WAX4-F1
#
_entry.id   AF-A0A3E0WAX4-F1
#
_cell.length_a   1.000
_cell.length_b   1.000
_cell.length_c   1.000
_cell.angle_alpha   90.00
_cell.angle_beta   90.00
_cell.angle_gamma   90.00
#
_symmetry.space_group_name_H-M   'P 1'
#
loop_
_entity.id
_entity.type
_entity.pdbx_description
1 polymer ?
#
loop_
_entity_poly.entity_id
_entity_poly.type
_entity_poly.pdbx_seq_one_letter_code
_entity_poly.pdbx_strand_id
1 'polypeptide(L)'
;MAKKAVEKVVFNPVKSLQGFGFKSEYAYLAGFASIGLSLTSWLISRGKKTDDKAQSDRWGIFVGHWAPTFFALGIALKLEE
;
A
#
# COMPACT_ATOMS: atom_id res chain seq x y z
N MET A 1 -6.35 0.44 34.24
CA MET A 1 -5.20 1.38 34.23
C MET A 1 -3.89 0.71 33.79
N ALA A 2 -3.63 -0.57 34.12
CA ALA A 2 -2.42 -1.28 33.69
C ALA A 2 -2.26 -1.44 32.16
N LYS A 3 -3.35 -1.67 31.39
CA LYS A 3 -3.31 -1.81 29.92
C LYS A 3 -2.68 -0.59 29.20
N LYS A 4 -3.08 0.63 29.58
CA LYS A 4 -2.53 1.88 29.02
C LYS A 4 -1.05 2.11 29.39
N ALA A 5 -0.61 1.59 30.53
CA ALA A 5 0.78 1.70 30.96
C ALA A 5 1.69 0.73 30.17
N VAL A 6 1.22 -0.48 29.90
CA VAL A 6 1.94 -1.48 29.08
C VAL A 6 2.00 -1.06 27.61
N GLU A 7 0.94 -0.46 27.09
CA GLU A 7 0.87 0.06 25.71
C GLU A 7 1.85 1.22 25.46
N LYS A 8 2.21 2.00 26.49
CA LYS A 8 3.23 3.05 26.41
C LYS A 8 4.67 2.53 26.35
N VAL A 9 4.92 1.26 26.70
CA VAL A 9 6.27 0.67 26.75
C VAL A 9 6.66 0.03 25.42
N VAL A 10 5.69 -0.27 24.55
CA VAL A 10 5.94 -0.89 23.24
C VAL A 10 5.72 0.15 22.14
N PHE A 11 6.76 0.38 21.34
CA PHE A 11 6.69 1.26 20.18
C PHE A 11 5.60 0.76 19.21
N ASN A 12 4.59 1.60 18.94
CA ASN A 12 3.55 1.34 17.96
C ASN A 12 3.88 2.12 16.67
N PRO A 13 4.39 1.45 15.62
CA PRO A 13 4.82 2.12 14.38
C PRO A 13 3.66 2.78 13.64
N VAL A 14 2.47 2.20 13.69
CA VAL A 14 1.27 2.73 13.01
C VAL A 14 0.80 4.01 13.68
N LYS A 15 0.80 4.03 15.01
CA LYS A 15 0.49 5.22 15.81
C LYS A 15 1.49 6.36 15.56
N SER A 16 2.78 6.05 15.47
CA SER A 16 3.79 7.05 15.09
C SER A 16 3.54 7.60 13.68
N LEU A 17 3.24 6.73 12.72
CA LEU A 17 2.92 7.12 11.34
C LEU A 17 1.68 8.04 11.28
N GLN A 18 0.62 7.71 12.02
CA GLN A 18 -0.58 8.55 12.17
C GLN A 18 -0.24 9.90 12.81
N GLY A 19 0.63 9.92 13.83
CA GLY A 19 1.10 11.14 14.49
C GLY A 19 1.88 12.08 13.55
N PHE A 20 2.48 11.56 12.48
CA PHE A 20 3.08 12.35 11.40
C PHE A 20 2.07 12.87 10.36
N GLY A 21 0.77 12.57 10.54
CA GLY A 21 -0.31 13.05 9.67
C GLY A 21 -0.70 12.10 8.53
N PHE A 22 -0.20 10.86 8.51
CA PHE A 22 -0.69 9.87 7.56
C PHE A 22 -2.09 9.40 7.94
N LYS A 23 -3.00 9.44 6.97
CA LYS A 23 -4.40 9.01 7.11
C LYS A 23 -4.65 7.69 6.39
N SER A 24 -5.61 6.94 6.90
CA SER A 24 -6.16 5.73 6.29
C SER A 24 -6.63 5.98 4.86
N GLU A 25 -7.24 7.14 4.58
CA GLU A 25 -7.68 7.55 3.24
C GLU A 25 -6.54 7.60 2.21
N TYR A 26 -5.35 8.09 2.60
CA TYR A 26 -4.20 8.12 1.70
C TYR A 26 -3.69 6.71 1.39
N ALA A 27 -3.72 5.81 2.38
CA ALA A 27 -3.38 4.42 2.18
C ALA A 27 -4.40 3.71 1.27
N TYR A 28 -5.70 3.93 1.47
CA TYR A 28 -6.71 3.39 0.57
C TYR A 28 -6.57 3.93 -0.86
N LEU A 29 -6.32 5.24 -1.02
CA LEU A 29 -6.07 5.85 -2.32
C LEU A 29 -4.84 5.23 -3.01
N ALA A 30 -3.74 5.03 -2.26
CA ALA A 30 -2.54 4.36 -2.78
C ALA A 30 -2.83 2.91 -3.19
N GLY A 31 -3.68 2.19 -2.46
CA GLY A 31 -4.12 0.84 -2.82
C GLY A 31 -4.88 0.79 -4.14
N PHE A 32 -5.86 1.67 -4.33
CA PHE A 32 -6.56 1.80 -5.62
C PHE A 32 -5.65 2.29 -6.75
N ALA A 33 -4.76 3.24 -6.47
CA ALA A 33 -3.78 3.72 -7.43
C ALA A 33 -2.85 2.58 -7.89
N SER A 34 -2.41 1.71 -6.98
CA SER A 34 -1.60 0.53 -7.31
C SER A 34 -2.31 -0.43 -8.27
N ILE A 35 -3.63 -0.64 -8.11
CA ILE A 35 -4.43 -1.43 -9.06
C ILE A 35 -4.45 -0.77 -10.45
N GLY A 36 -4.75 0.52 -10.52
CA GLY A 36 -4.79 1.26 -11.79
C GLY A 36 -3.42 1.34 -12.48
N LEU A 37 -2.36 1.58 -11.71
CA LEU A 37 -0.99 1.63 -12.22
C LEU A 37 -0.51 0.26 -12.69
N SER A 38 -0.93 -0.84 -12.05
CA SER A 38 -0.65 -2.20 -12.51
C SER A 38 -1.20 -2.46 -13.91
N LEU A 39 -2.48 -2.14 -14.13
CA LEU A 39 -3.12 -2.26 -15.45
C LEU A 39 -2.45 -1.36 -16.50
N THR A 40 -2.18 -0.11 -16.13
CA THR A 40 -1.56 0.87 -17.03
C THR A 40 -0.13 0.46 -17.41
N SER A 41 0.66 -0.02 -16.44
CA SER A 41 2.02 -0.51 -16.64
C SER A 41 2.04 -1.72 -17.59
N TRP A 42 1.13 -2.66 -17.39
CA TRP A 42 0.96 -3.81 -18.27
C TRP A 42 0.58 -3.39 -19.70
N LEU A 43 -0.41 -2.51 -19.85
CA LEU A 43 -0.84 -2.01 -21.17
C LEU A 43 0.30 -1.30 -21.92
N ILE A 44 1.06 -0.44 -21.24
CA ILE A 44 2.20 0.27 -21.84
C ILE A 44 3.29 -0.71 -22.27
N SER A 45 3.61 -1.71 -21.45
CA SER A 45 4.64 -2.70 -21.81
C SER A 45 4.18 -3.59 -22.97
N ARG A 46 2.89 -4.00 -23.00
CA ARG A 46 2.33 -4.76 -24.13
C ARG A 46 2.31 -3.98 -25.46
N GLY A 47 2.27 -2.65 -25.40
CA GLY A 47 2.33 -1.78 -26.58
C GLY A 47 3.72 -1.68 -27.21
N LYS A 48 4.79 -2.08 -26.50
CA LYS A 48 6.16 -2.04 -27.01
C LYS A 48 6.45 -3.32 -27.80
N LYS A 49 6.82 -3.17 -29.07
CA LYS A 49 7.15 -4.30 -29.97
C LYS A 49 8.36 -5.14 -29.51
N THR A 50 9.20 -4.58 -28.64
CA THR A 50 10.45 -5.20 -28.15
C THR A 50 10.30 -5.92 -26.83
N ASP A 51 9.23 -5.67 -26.07
CA ASP A 51 9.04 -6.29 -24.75
C ASP A 51 8.38 -7.66 -24.93
N ASP A 52 8.98 -8.69 -24.34
CA ASP A 52 8.32 -10.00 -24.26
C ASP A 52 7.16 -9.93 -23.24
N LYS A 53 6.11 -10.70 -23.51
CA LYS A 53 4.92 -10.80 -22.66
C LYS A 53 5.27 -11.09 -21.19
N ALA A 54 6.27 -11.94 -20.96
CA ALA A 54 6.75 -12.28 -19.63
C ALA A 54 7.28 -11.07 -18.85
N GLN A 55 7.87 -10.08 -19.53
CA GLN A 55 8.35 -8.86 -18.90
C GLN A 55 7.20 -7.90 -18.55
N SER A 56 6.20 -7.79 -19.43
CA SER A 56 5.00 -6.98 -19.18
C SER A 56 4.20 -7.49 -17.97
N ASP A 57 4.03 -8.81 -17.87
CA ASP A 57 3.28 -9.45 -16.78
C ASP A 57 3.96 -9.23 -15.42
N ARG A 58 5.30 -9.27 -15.36
CA ARG A 58 6.08 -9.01 -14.13
C ARG A 58 5.92 -7.58 -13.65
N TRP A 59 5.94 -6.60 -14.55
CA TRP A 59 5.74 -5.19 -14.19
C TRP A 59 4.34 -4.94 -13.63
N GLY A 60 3.31 -5.45 -14.30
CA GLY A 60 1.93 -5.35 -13.82
C GLY A 60 1.78 -5.99 -12.43
N ILE A 61 2.25 -7.23 -12.25
CA ILE A 61 2.16 -7.95 -10.97
C ILE A 61 2.96 -7.23 -9.87
N PHE A 62 4.15 -6.73 -10.17
CA PHE A 62 4.98 -6.03 -9.18
C PHE A 62 4.28 -4.78 -8.65
N VAL A 63 3.70 -3.96 -9.52
CA VAL A 63 2.98 -2.77 -9.06
C VAL A 63 1.69 -3.14 -8.34
N GLY A 64 0.97 -4.16 -8.80
CA GLY A 64 -0.31 -4.58 -8.23
C GLY A 64 -0.20 -5.23 -6.85
N HIS A 65 0.94 -5.83 -6.50
CA HIS A 65 1.12 -6.48 -5.19
C HIS A 65 1.08 -5.50 -4.02
N TRP A 66 1.29 -4.20 -4.26
CA TRP A 66 1.30 -3.19 -3.20
C TRP A 66 -0.12 -2.85 -2.72
N ALA A 67 -1.15 -3.08 -3.53
CA ALA A 67 -2.54 -2.84 -3.16
C ALA A 67 -2.95 -3.48 -1.82
N PRO A 68 -2.76 -4.81 -1.59
CA PRO A 68 -3.09 -5.41 -0.30
C PRO A 68 -2.28 -4.84 0.87
N THR A 69 -1.02 -4.43 0.63
CA THR A 69 -0.18 -3.81 1.67
C THR A 69 -0.76 -2.45 2.08
N PHE A 70 -1.12 -1.61 1.11
CA PHE A 70 -1.73 -0.32 1.38
C PHE A 70 -3.11 -0.44 2.02
N PHE A 71 -3.92 -1.41 1.63
CA PHE A 71 -5.22 -1.65 2.28
C PHE A 71 -5.06 -2.15 3.72
N ALA A 72 -4.13 -3.07 3.99
CA ALA A 72 -3.84 -3.51 5.35
C ALA A 72 -3.33 -2.34 6.23
N LEU A 73 -2.45 -1.50 5.68
CA LEU A 73 -1.98 -0.30 6.37
C LEU A 73 -3.12 0.71 6.60
N GLY A 74 -4.02 0.86 5.64
CA GLY A 74 -5.22 1.70 5.76
C GLY A 74 -6.13 1.24 6.89
N ILE A 75 -6.35 -0.07 7.02
CA ILE A 75 -7.11 -0.65 8.15
C ILE A 75 -6.39 -0.37 9.46
N ALA A 76 -5.08 -0.60 9.53
CA ALA A 76 -4.30 -0.35 10.74
C ALA A 76 -4.32 1.14 11.15
N LEU A 77 -4.15 2.06 10.20
CA LEU A 77 -4.26 3.50 10.44
C LEU A 77 -5.66 3.89 10.91
N LYS A 78 -6.72 3.28 10.33
CA LYS A 78 -8.11 3.53 10.72
C LYS A 78 -8.40 3.19 12.18
N LEU A 79 -7.67 2.23 12.74
CA LEU A 79 -7.79 1.83 14.15
C LEU A 79 -7.07 2.79 15.11
N GLU A 80 -6.09 3.57 14.62
CA GLU A 80 -5.33 4.55 15.41
C GLU A 80 -5.79 6.01 15.20
N GLU A 81 -6.56 6.28 14.13
CA GLU A 81 -7.29 7.54 13.89
C GLU A 81 -8.38 7.81 14.93
#